data_AF-A0A534P2S6-F1
#
_entry.id   AF-A0A534P2S6-F1
#
_cell.length_a   1.000
_cell.length_b   1.000
_cell.length_c   1.000
_cell.angle_alpha   90.00
_cell.angle_beta   90.00
_cell.angle_gamma   90.00
#
_symmetry.space_group_name_H-M   'P 1'
#
loop_
_entity.id
_entity.type
_entity.pdbx_description
1 polymer ?
#
loop_
_entity_poly.entity_id
_entity_poly.type
_entity_poly.pdbx_seq_one_letter_code
_entity_poly.pdbx_strand_id
1 'polypeptide(L)'
;MGGQGRAEESGGEGEEREALRLRQGARQGAAAFEGRTPGRAAGQGREELEAGAACGGGTKKLGDSTVRVIDAYQKTALEKTAFDLRDKKVAHLDDAAELKRIDVAGVKSPYVLEKDGTTWKVNGAAADAGAADRVASALKSLRATAVAAEKAGSLKEFGLDKPKATVKLAVAAGSDTYARVVRIGQVKSGAAQKTYAKREDSATVYEVDKQVLTDVEKEPFDLQNKELVKVDREAVRKLVFQTPAGKVEITRVKNTPPDGGFPDEVFTVVAPHQGAAKKWKISSALYSIASLRAAAFEGPVPAAKDLAKYGLDKPKTVTLLGEEDKVLARVRVGSEKDGKRYALADGFERLVRVEKATADDWPWTATDALDAPPPPQASK
;
A
#
# COMPACT_ATOMS: atom_id res chain seq x y z
N MET A 1 32.72 35.08 -68.60
CA MET A 1 34.09 35.01 -68.05
C MET A 1 34.00 34.14 -66.81
N GLY A 2 34.44 32.90 -66.74
CA GLY A 2 35.49 32.24 -67.52
C GLY A 2 36.52 31.68 -66.53
N GLY A 3 36.32 30.42 -66.13
CA GLY A 3 37.34 29.48 -65.64
C GLY A 3 37.99 29.72 -64.27
N GLN A 4 38.64 28.75 -63.64
CA GLN A 4 38.66 27.27 -63.72
C GLN A 4 39.71 26.78 -62.70
N GLY A 5 39.52 25.55 -62.19
CA GLY A 5 40.49 24.74 -61.42
C GLY A 5 39.97 24.44 -60.00
N ARG A 6 39.49 23.24 -59.61
CA ARG A 6 39.92 21.82 -59.84
C ARG A 6 41.42 21.64 -59.54
N ALA A 7 41.85 20.73 -58.66
CA ALA A 7 41.44 19.34 -58.51
C ALA A 7 41.77 18.79 -57.08
N GLU A 8 40.98 17.83 -56.54
CA GLU A 8 41.34 16.39 -56.34
C GLU A 8 42.16 16.15 -55.04
N GLU A 9 41.96 15.13 -54.19
CA GLU A 9 41.12 13.92 -54.21
C GLU A 9 41.11 13.24 -52.83
N SER A 10 40.09 12.38 -52.63
CA SER A 10 40.08 11.14 -51.81
C SER A 10 39.96 11.26 -50.27
N GLY A 11 39.08 10.53 -49.58
CA GLY A 11 38.12 9.50 -49.98
C GLY A 11 38.08 8.35 -48.96
N GLY A 12 36.87 7.91 -48.57
CA GLY A 12 36.58 6.67 -47.84
C GLY A 12 36.32 6.87 -46.34
N GLU A 13 35.11 7.11 -45.83
CA GLU A 13 33.93 6.22 -45.78
C GLU A 13 34.21 4.81 -45.22
N GLY A 14 33.54 4.50 -44.11
CA GLY A 14 33.65 3.24 -43.37
C GLY A 14 32.65 3.18 -42.22
N GLU A 15 31.39 3.02 -42.60
CA GLU A 15 30.20 2.69 -41.81
C GLU A 15 30.39 1.79 -40.57
N GLU A 16 29.74 2.21 -39.49
CA GLU A 16 28.61 1.48 -38.88
C GLU A 16 28.82 -0.03 -38.60
N ARG A 17 29.24 -0.35 -37.36
CA ARG A 17 28.99 -1.64 -36.68
C ARG A 17 29.49 -1.58 -35.23
N GLU A 18 28.62 -1.36 -34.25
CA GLU A 18 28.79 -2.00 -32.94
C GLU A 18 27.50 -2.02 -32.09
N ALA A 19 27.41 -3.06 -31.27
CA ALA A 19 26.46 -3.28 -30.16
C ALA A 19 25.13 -3.99 -30.48
N LEU A 20 25.23 -5.28 -30.82
CA LEU A 20 24.17 -6.26 -30.56
C LEU A 20 24.72 -7.42 -29.69
N ARG A 21 24.12 -7.54 -28.49
CA ARG A 21 23.80 -8.78 -27.73
C ARG A 21 24.87 -9.63 -27.03
N LEU A 22 24.58 -9.78 -25.73
CA LEU A 22 24.37 -11.04 -24.96
C LEU A 22 25.57 -11.93 -24.64
N ARG A 23 25.99 -11.75 -23.38
CA ARG A 23 26.41 -12.75 -22.39
C ARG A 23 26.08 -14.21 -22.76
N GLN A 24 27.12 -14.99 -23.01
CA GLN A 24 27.12 -16.46 -22.88
C GLN A 24 27.88 -16.84 -21.60
N GLY A 25 27.31 -17.78 -20.85
CA GLY A 25 27.93 -18.39 -19.68
C GLY A 25 27.27 -19.71 -19.33
N ALA A 26 28.03 -20.79 -19.53
CA ALA A 26 27.94 -22.11 -18.90
C ALA A 26 26.72 -23.02 -19.20
N ARG A 27 26.98 -24.18 -19.83
CA ARG A 27 27.19 -25.44 -19.10
C ARG A 27 27.61 -26.58 -20.04
N GLN A 28 28.64 -27.29 -19.61
CA GLN A 28 29.13 -28.57 -20.13
C GLN A 28 28.18 -29.71 -19.74
N GLY A 29 28.18 -30.81 -20.50
CA GLY A 29 27.83 -32.12 -19.96
C GLY A 29 27.24 -33.16 -20.91
N ALA A 30 28.12 -34.06 -21.37
CA ALA A 30 27.92 -35.50 -21.51
C ALA A 30 27.25 -36.12 -22.77
N ALA A 31 28.14 -36.78 -23.53
CA ALA A 31 28.09 -38.19 -23.94
C ALA A 31 27.13 -38.63 -25.07
N ALA A 32 27.77 -38.83 -26.23
CA ALA A 32 27.30 -39.62 -27.35
C ALA A 32 27.42 -41.13 -27.07
N PHE A 33 26.50 -41.92 -27.62
CA PHE A 33 26.72 -43.33 -27.92
C PHE A 33 26.36 -43.56 -29.40
N GLU A 34 27.28 -44.23 -30.09
CA GLU A 34 27.35 -44.45 -31.52
C GLU A 34 26.24 -45.37 -32.06
N GLY A 35 25.94 -45.25 -33.36
CA GLY A 35 25.34 -46.37 -34.07
C GLY A 35 24.66 -46.10 -35.43
N ARG A 36 25.47 -45.87 -36.47
CA ARG A 36 25.29 -46.45 -37.83
C ARG A 36 24.22 -45.85 -38.76
N THR A 37 24.66 -44.96 -39.66
CA THR A 37 24.19 -44.81 -41.07
C THR A 37 24.79 -45.95 -41.95
N PRO A 38 24.37 -46.23 -43.21
CA PRO A 38 23.79 -45.30 -44.20
C PRO A 38 22.62 -45.85 -45.07
N GLY A 39 21.93 -44.96 -45.80
CA GLY A 39 21.00 -45.35 -46.86
C GLY A 39 20.21 -44.15 -47.41
N ARG A 40 20.74 -43.54 -48.47
CA ARG A 40 20.22 -42.35 -49.17
C ARG A 40 18.99 -42.71 -50.01
N ALA A 41 17.86 -42.04 -49.80
CA ALA A 41 16.83 -41.84 -50.82
C ALA A 41 16.05 -40.54 -50.55
N ALA A 42 16.04 -39.67 -51.55
CA ALA A 42 15.34 -38.39 -51.56
C ALA A 42 13.83 -38.58 -51.83
N GLY A 43 12.98 -37.72 -51.25
CA GLY A 43 11.55 -37.69 -51.56
C GLY A 43 10.71 -36.86 -50.58
N GLN A 44 10.77 -35.53 -50.73
CA GLN A 44 9.71 -34.52 -50.53
C GLN A 44 8.64 -34.68 -49.42
N GLY A 45 8.59 -33.69 -48.52
CA GLY A 45 7.31 -33.03 -48.16
C GLY A 45 6.65 -33.37 -46.82
N ARG A 46 7.25 -32.95 -45.71
CA ARG A 46 6.63 -32.68 -44.38
C ARG A 46 7.41 -31.49 -43.83
N GLU A 47 6.89 -30.50 -43.13
CA GLU A 47 5.62 -30.21 -42.48
C GLU A 47 5.89 -28.82 -41.90
N GLU A 48 5.07 -27.81 -42.18
CA GLU A 48 5.10 -26.58 -41.38
C GLU A 48 3.65 -26.14 -41.16
N LEU A 49 3.10 -26.65 -40.06
CA LEU A 49 1.93 -26.11 -39.40
C LEU A 49 2.28 -24.72 -38.86
N GLU A 50 1.57 -23.69 -39.32
CA GLU A 50 1.19 -22.57 -38.44
C GLU A 50 -0.16 -22.00 -38.86
N ALA A 51 -1.20 -22.41 -38.13
CA ALA A 51 -2.40 -21.61 -37.91
C ALA A 51 -2.97 -22.03 -36.55
N GLY A 52 -2.74 -21.20 -35.53
CA GLY A 52 -3.31 -21.38 -34.20
C GLY A 52 -4.83 -21.38 -34.26
N ALA A 53 -5.43 -22.57 -34.28
CA ALA A 53 -6.87 -22.74 -34.19
C ALA A 53 -7.33 -22.41 -32.76
N ALA A 54 -8.01 -21.27 -32.61
CA ALA A 54 -8.86 -21.04 -31.46
C ALA A 54 -9.88 -22.19 -31.37
N CYS A 55 -9.83 -22.98 -30.30
CA CYS A 55 -10.74 -24.11 -30.09
C CYS A 55 -12.19 -23.61 -29.91
N GLY A 56 -12.93 -23.48 -31.01
CA GLY A 56 -14.39 -23.30 -31.00
C GLY A 56 -15.09 -24.55 -30.45
N GLY A 57 -16.18 -24.37 -29.70
CA GLY A 57 -16.97 -25.49 -29.16
C GLY A 57 -18.04 -25.95 -30.13
N GLY A 58 -18.28 -27.26 -30.21
CA GLY A 58 -19.43 -27.82 -30.93
C GLY A 58 -20.72 -27.62 -30.15
N THR A 59 -21.76 -27.11 -30.81
CA THR A 59 -23.11 -26.97 -30.26
C THR A 59 -24.12 -27.68 -31.16
N LYS A 60 -25.19 -28.22 -30.56
CA LYS A 60 -26.25 -28.96 -31.23
C LYS A 60 -27.60 -28.47 -30.71
N LYS A 61 -28.50 -28.06 -31.61
CA LYS A 61 -29.86 -27.71 -31.23
C LYS A 61 -30.61 -29.00 -30.83
N LEU A 62 -31.37 -28.94 -29.73
CA LEU A 62 -32.15 -30.09 -29.28
C LEU A 62 -33.12 -30.55 -30.39
N GLY A 63 -33.02 -31.81 -30.81
CA GLY A 63 -33.82 -32.39 -31.89
C GLY A 63 -33.21 -32.31 -33.31
N ASP A 64 -32.05 -31.66 -33.48
CA ASP A 64 -31.32 -31.58 -34.76
C ASP A 64 -30.04 -32.43 -34.67
N SER A 65 -29.70 -33.25 -35.68
CA SER A 65 -28.47 -34.05 -35.72
C SER A 65 -27.21 -33.25 -36.03
N THR A 66 -27.36 -32.01 -36.50
CA THR A 66 -26.26 -31.17 -36.99
C THR A 66 -25.49 -30.50 -35.85
N VAL A 67 -24.19 -30.78 -35.77
CA VAL A 67 -23.26 -30.07 -34.87
C VAL A 67 -22.72 -28.84 -35.60
N ARG A 68 -22.83 -27.67 -34.96
CA ARG A 68 -22.32 -26.39 -35.47
C ARG A 68 -21.13 -25.96 -34.61
N VAL A 69 -20.14 -25.34 -35.22
CA VAL A 69 -19.04 -24.70 -34.49
C VAL A 69 -19.48 -23.29 -34.14
N ILE A 70 -19.33 -22.94 -32.87
CA ILE A 70 -19.50 -21.56 -32.39
C ILE A 70 -18.19 -21.04 -31.84
N ASP A 71 -18.05 -19.72 -31.85
CA ASP A 71 -16.91 -19.05 -31.23
C ASP A 71 -16.87 -19.32 -29.72
N ALA A 72 -15.66 -19.36 -29.17
CA ALA A 72 -15.44 -19.65 -27.75
C ALA A 72 -16.18 -18.68 -26.79
N TYR A 73 -16.40 -17.42 -27.19
CA TYR A 73 -17.16 -16.46 -26.37
C TYR A 73 -18.66 -16.81 -26.31
N GLN A 74 -19.23 -17.34 -27.41
CA GLN A 74 -20.63 -17.76 -27.46
C GLN A 74 -20.83 -19.00 -26.59
N LYS A 75 -19.88 -19.94 -26.63
CA LYS A 75 -19.87 -21.12 -25.76
C LYS A 75 -19.86 -20.72 -24.28
N THR A 76 -18.94 -19.84 -23.88
CA THR A 76 -18.85 -19.35 -22.50
C THR A 76 -20.14 -18.67 -22.04
N ALA A 77 -20.85 -17.96 -22.92
CA ALA A 77 -22.13 -17.34 -22.60
C ALA A 77 -23.26 -18.37 -22.39
N LEU A 78 -23.26 -19.47 -23.16
CA LEU A 78 -24.27 -20.53 -23.10
C LEU A 78 -24.04 -21.54 -21.95
N GLU A 79 -22.81 -21.69 -21.48
CA GLU A 79 -22.43 -22.61 -20.39
C GLU A 79 -22.60 -21.99 -18.99
N LYS A 80 -23.10 -20.75 -18.88
CA LYS A 80 -23.36 -20.10 -17.60
C LYS A 80 -24.35 -20.91 -16.77
N THR A 81 -23.97 -21.21 -15.54
CA THR A 81 -24.84 -21.87 -14.57
C THR A 81 -25.85 -20.89 -13.97
N ALA A 82 -26.88 -21.38 -13.27
CA ALA A 82 -27.79 -20.52 -12.50
C ALA A 82 -27.05 -19.65 -11.48
N PHE A 83 -25.94 -20.15 -10.93
CA PHE A 83 -25.06 -19.36 -10.06
C PHE A 83 -24.34 -18.24 -10.82
N ASP A 84 -23.97 -18.44 -12.09
CA ASP A 84 -23.32 -17.41 -12.90
C ASP A 84 -24.25 -16.28 -13.31
N LEU A 85 -25.56 -16.54 -13.30
CA LEU A 85 -26.59 -15.58 -13.67
C LEU A 85 -27.20 -14.84 -12.47
N ARG A 86 -27.07 -15.37 -11.24
CA ARG A 86 -27.58 -14.70 -10.03
C ARG A 86 -26.67 -13.56 -9.56
N ASP A 87 -27.23 -12.64 -8.78
CA ASP A 87 -26.42 -11.68 -8.03
C ASP A 87 -25.55 -12.42 -7.01
N LYS A 88 -24.22 -12.33 -7.21
CA LYS A 88 -23.21 -12.96 -6.37
C LYS A 88 -22.81 -12.08 -5.16
N LYS A 89 -23.32 -10.85 -5.03
CA LYS A 89 -23.01 -9.97 -3.90
C LYS A 89 -23.61 -10.52 -2.62
N VAL A 90 -22.78 -10.84 -1.63
CA VAL A 90 -23.24 -11.48 -0.38
C VAL A 90 -24.14 -10.55 0.42
N ALA A 91 -23.76 -9.27 0.54
CA ALA A 91 -24.54 -8.27 1.27
C ALA A 91 -25.73 -7.71 0.47
N HIS A 92 -25.78 -7.99 -0.85
CA HIS A 92 -26.72 -7.40 -1.82
C HIS A 92 -26.88 -5.89 -1.62
N LEU A 93 -25.75 -5.19 -1.69
CA LEU A 93 -25.72 -3.73 -1.66
C LEU A 93 -25.62 -3.22 -3.10
N ASP A 94 -26.43 -2.23 -3.41
CA ASP A 94 -26.37 -1.53 -4.69
C ASP A 94 -25.04 -0.81 -4.86
N ASP A 95 -24.65 -0.55 -6.10
CA ASP A 95 -23.39 0.16 -6.37
C ASP A 95 -23.43 1.62 -5.91
N ALA A 96 -24.62 2.23 -5.82
CA ALA A 96 -24.82 3.55 -5.23
C ALA A 96 -24.91 3.55 -3.70
N ALA A 97 -24.98 2.37 -3.06
CA ALA A 97 -25.15 2.28 -1.61
C ALA A 97 -23.90 2.75 -0.87
N GLU A 98 -24.07 3.60 0.14
CA GLU A 98 -23.01 4.08 1.01
C GLU A 98 -23.09 3.41 2.38
N LEU A 99 -21.96 2.91 2.88
CA LEU A 99 -21.85 2.42 4.25
C LEU A 99 -21.62 3.61 5.18
N LYS A 100 -22.57 3.85 6.09
CA LYS A 100 -22.49 4.90 7.12
C LYS A 100 -21.96 4.37 8.45
N ARG A 101 -22.24 3.11 8.76
CA ARG A 101 -21.75 2.43 9.97
C ARG A 101 -21.42 0.98 9.68
N ILE A 102 -20.31 0.50 10.23
CA ILE A 102 -19.89 -0.90 10.17
C ILE A 102 -19.54 -1.32 11.59
N ASP A 103 -20.35 -2.20 12.17
CA ASP A 103 -20.13 -2.78 13.49
C ASP A 103 -19.61 -4.21 13.32
N VAL A 104 -18.37 -4.46 13.76
CA VAL A 104 -17.71 -5.76 13.65
C VAL A 104 -17.58 -6.38 15.03
N ALA A 105 -18.26 -7.52 15.23
CA ALA A 105 -18.27 -8.29 16.46
C ALA A 105 -17.84 -9.74 16.24
N GLY A 106 -17.58 -10.49 17.32
CA GLY A 106 -17.15 -11.90 17.29
C GLY A 106 -15.64 -12.10 17.02
N VAL A 107 -14.96 -11.07 16.52
CA VAL A 107 -13.51 -11.02 16.35
C VAL A 107 -12.81 -10.74 17.68
N LYS A 108 -11.48 -10.97 17.74
CA LYS A 108 -10.66 -10.74 18.96
C LYS A 108 -10.79 -9.29 19.50
N SER A 109 -10.82 -8.32 18.59
CA SER A 109 -10.85 -6.89 18.92
C SER A 109 -12.02 -6.23 18.19
N PRO A 110 -13.25 -6.25 18.75
CA PRO A 110 -14.42 -5.67 18.09
C PRO A 110 -14.28 -4.16 17.92
N TYR A 111 -14.87 -3.63 16.85
CA TYR A 111 -14.82 -2.22 16.54
C TYR A 111 -16.03 -1.74 15.75
N VAL A 112 -16.25 -0.44 15.79
CA VAL A 112 -17.26 0.25 15.01
C VAL A 112 -16.58 1.32 14.15
N LEU A 113 -16.80 1.26 12.84
CA LEU A 113 -16.52 2.37 11.93
C LEU A 113 -17.79 3.18 11.71
N GLU A 114 -17.70 4.50 11.82
CA GLU A 114 -18.79 5.43 11.57
C GLU A 114 -18.33 6.52 10.62
N LYS A 115 -19.12 6.81 9.59
CA LYS A 115 -18.85 7.86 8.62
C LYS A 115 -19.68 9.09 8.96
N ASP A 116 -19.00 10.14 9.37
CA ASP A 116 -19.56 11.46 9.70
C ASP A 116 -19.22 12.43 8.57
N GLY A 117 -20.19 12.66 7.67
CA GLY A 117 -19.96 13.33 6.40
C GLY A 117 -18.93 12.58 5.54
N THR A 118 -17.73 13.15 5.41
CA THR A 118 -16.59 12.57 4.69
C THR A 118 -15.56 11.91 5.59
N THR A 119 -15.70 12.03 6.91
CA THR A 119 -14.68 11.59 7.87
C THR A 119 -15.08 10.29 8.53
N TRP A 120 -14.16 9.31 8.53
CA TRP A 120 -14.33 8.07 9.28
C TRP A 120 -13.87 8.23 10.73
N LYS A 121 -14.63 7.64 11.64
CA LYS A 121 -14.28 7.42 13.04
C LYS A 121 -14.26 5.93 13.34
N VAL A 122 -13.33 5.50 14.18
CA VAL A 122 -13.27 4.14 14.74
C VAL A 122 -13.41 4.21 16.26
N ASN A 123 -14.45 3.57 16.80
CA ASN A 123 -14.80 3.63 18.23
C ASN A 123 -14.83 5.08 18.78
N GLY A 124 -15.34 6.03 17.97
CA GLY A 124 -15.41 7.45 18.30
C GLY A 124 -14.14 8.27 18.08
N ALA A 125 -12.98 7.65 17.83
CA ALA A 125 -11.73 8.33 17.53
C ALA A 125 -11.54 8.53 16.01
N ALA A 126 -10.71 9.49 15.59
CA ALA A 126 -10.39 9.68 14.18
C ALA A 126 -9.78 8.42 13.56
N ALA A 127 -10.35 7.96 12.44
CA ALA A 127 -9.87 6.80 11.70
C ALA A 127 -8.94 7.21 10.55
N ASP A 128 -8.09 6.28 10.13
CA ASP A 128 -7.42 6.33 8.83
C ASP A 128 -8.46 6.06 7.75
N ALA A 129 -8.75 7.08 6.93
CA ALA A 129 -9.80 7.01 5.92
C ALA A 129 -9.54 5.90 4.91
N GLY A 130 -8.29 5.73 4.45
CA GLY A 130 -7.93 4.69 3.48
C GLY A 130 -8.05 3.27 4.05
N ALA A 131 -7.78 3.06 5.33
CA ALA A 131 -8.01 1.79 6.01
C ALA A 131 -9.51 1.51 6.18
N ALA A 132 -10.29 2.49 6.63
CA ALA A 132 -11.73 2.36 6.80
C ALA A 132 -12.44 2.12 5.45
N ASP A 133 -12.08 2.85 4.41
CA ASP A 133 -12.62 2.68 3.06
C ASP A 133 -12.30 1.30 2.50
N ARG A 134 -11.09 0.76 2.75
CA ARG A 134 -10.75 -0.61 2.34
C ARG A 134 -11.68 -1.65 2.98
N VAL A 135 -11.98 -1.52 4.28
CA VAL A 135 -12.95 -2.40 4.96
C VAL A 135 -14.35 -2.25 4.35
N ALA A 136 -14.81 -1.01 4.14
CA ALA A 136 -16.10 -0.73 3.54
C ALA A 136 -16.22 -1.31 2.11
N SER A 137 -15.19 -1.12 1.28
CA SER A 137 -15.12 -1.66 -0.07
C SER A 137 -15.08 -3.18 -0.09
N ALA A 138 -14.32 -3.83 0.80
CA ALA A 138 -14.26 -5.28 0.90
C ALA A 138 -15.65 -5.87 1.21
N LEU A 139 -16.38 -5.26 2.14
CA LEU A 139 -17.73 -5.69 2.51
C LEU A 139 -18.76 -5.45 1.39
N LYS A 140 -18.69 -4.31 0.72
CA LYS A 140 -19.57 -3.97 -0.41
C LYS A 140 -19.33 -4.84 -1.63
N SER A 141 -18.07 -5.19 -1.90
CA SER A 141 -17.66 -5.99 -3.06
C SER A 141 -17.56 -7.49 -2.76
N LEU A 142 -17.91 -7.93 -1.56
CA LEU A 142 -17.88 -9.33 -1.16
C LEU A 142 -18.77 -10.18 -2.09
N ARG A 143 -18.14 -11.07 -2.83
CA ARG A 143 -18.80 -11.99 -3.76
C ARG A 143 -18.75 -13.43 -3.28
N ALA A 144 -19.86 -14.12 -3.46
CA ALA A 144 -19.92 -15.56 -3.33
C ALA A 144 -19.05 -16.23 -4.40
N THR A 145 -18.28 -17.24 -4.00
CA THR A 145 -17.57 -18.14 -4.92
C THR A 145 -18.42 -19.34 -5.29
N ALA A 146 -19.33 -19.75 -4.40
CA ALA A 146 -20.34 -20.76 -4.64
C ALA A 146 -21.55 -20.56 -3.70
N VAL A 147 -22.65 -21.26 -3.99
CA VAL A 147 -23.75 -21.46 -3.04
C VAL A 147 -23.50 -22.77 -2.31
N ALA A 148 -23.25 -22.68 -1.00
CA ALA A 148 -22.99 -23.86 -0.18
C ALA A 148 -24.29 -24.56 0.22
N ALA A 149 -25.35 -23.79 0.47
CA ALA A 149 -26.70 -24.31 0.71
C ALA A 149 -27.75 -23.22 0.43
N GLU A 150 -28.84 -23.53 -0.29
CA GLU A 150 -29.97 -22.61 -0.43
C GLU A 150 -30.76 -22.45 0.87
N LYS A 151 -30.81 -23.51 1.66
CA LYS A 151 -31.35 -23.54 3.03
C LYS A 151 -30.51 -24.51 3.84
N ALA A 152 -29.72 -24.00 4.78
CA ALA A 152 -28.89 -24.84 5.64
C ALA A 152 -29.76 -25.61 6.66
N GLY A 153 -29.59 -26.92 6.73
CA GLY A 153 -30.17 -27.74 7.80
C GLY A 153 -29.50 -27.50 9.15
N SER A 154 -28.19 -27.22 9.15
CA SER A 154 -27.40 -26.89 10.34
C SER A 154 -26.40 -25.79 10.04
N LEU A 155 -26.40 -24.72 10.85
CA LEU A 155 -25.40 -23.65 10.72
C LEU A 155 -24.01 -24.04 11.27
N LYS A 156 -23.93 -25.12 12.05
CA LYS A 156 -22.67 -25.63 12.63
C LYS A 156 -21.71 -26.11 11.55
N GLU A 157 -22.23 -26.72 10.49
CA GLU A 157 -21.44 -27.26 9.38
C GLU A 157 -20.67 -26.18 8.61
N PHE A 158 -21.12 -24.92 8.73
CA PHE A 158 -20.53 -23.75 8.08
C PHE A 158 -19.82 -22.83 9.08
N GLY A 159 -19.79 -23.17 10.38
CA GLY A 159 -19.26 -22.33 11.45
C GLY A 159 -20.06 -21.03 11.64
N LEU A 160 -21.34 -21.02 11.27
CA LEU A 160 -22.24 -19.86 11.34
C LEU A 160 -23.10 -19.86 12.61
N ASP A 161 -23.10 -20.96 13.38
CA ASP A 161 -23.67 -20.99 14.74
C ASP A 161 -22.82 -20.18 15.73
N LYS A 162 -21.50 -20.25 15.56
CA LYS A 162 -20.49 -19.45 16.27
C LYS A 162 -19.60 -18.74 15.24
N PRO A 163 -20.11 -17.68 14.61
CA PRO A 163 -19.39 -17.01 13.53
C PRO A 163 -18.07 -16.42 14.02
N LYS A 164 -17.06 -16.45 13.15
CA LYS A 164 -15.77 -15.78 13.35
C LYS A 164 -15.91 -14.27 13.37
N ALA A 165 -16.80 -13.74 12.54
CA ALA A 165 -17.17 -12.33 12.53
C ALA A 165 -18.68 -12.17 12.28
N THR A 166 -19.29 -11.21 12.96
CA THR A 166 -20.63 -10.71 12.65
C THR A 166 -20.50 -9.24 12.31
N VAL A 167 -20.91 -8.87 11.10
CA VAL A 167 -20.79 -7.51 10.59
C VAL A 167 -22.19 -6.93 10.42
N LYS A 168 -22.50 -5.84 11.14
CA LYS A 168 -23.72 -5.07 10.96
C LYS A 168 -23.40 -3.80 10.16
N LEU A 169 -24.14 -3.58 9.09
CA LEU A 169 -23.96 -2.49 8.15
C LEU A 169 -25.17 -1.57 8.27
N ALA A 170 -24.96 -0.28 8.55
CA ALA A 170 -25.95 0.74 8.27
C ALA A 170 -25.66 1.35 6.91
N VAL A 171 -26.63 1.24 6.01
CA VAL A 171 -26.50 1.56 4.60
C VAL A 171 -27.42 2.73 4.28
N ALA A 172 -26.92 3.70 3.53
CA ALA A 172 -27.71 4.74 2.88
C ALA A 172 -27.76 4.47 1.38
N ALA A 173 -28.95 4.49 0.78
CA ALA A 173 -29.18 4.33 -0.63
C ALA A 173 -30.15 5.41 -1.10
N GLY A 174 -29.62 6.52 -1.62
CA GLY A 174 -30.43 7.71 -1.91
C GLY A 174 -31.01 8.31 -0.63
N SER A 175 -32.34 8.47 -0.57
CA SER A 175 -33.07 8.94 0.62
C SER A 175 -33.30 7.86 1.67
N ASP A 176 -33.14 6.58 1.31
CA ASP A 176 -33.49 5.47 2.18
C ASP A 176 -32.28 5.00 3.00
N THR A 177 -32.55 4.55 4.22
CA THR A 177 -31.55 3.91 5.07
C THR A 177 -32.04 2.56 5.57
N TYR A 178 -31.18 1.55 5.54
CA TYR A 178 -31.50 0.22 6.05
C TYR A 178 -30.29 -0.44 6.71
N ALA A 179 -30.53 -1.49 7.47
CA ALA A 179 -29.50 -2.30 8.09
C ALA A 179 -29.33 -3.66 7.39
N ARG A 180 -28.09 -4.14 7.27
CA ARG A 180 -27.78 -5.51 6.87
C ARG A 180 -26.87 -6.16 7.89
N VAL A 181 -27.13 -7.43 8.20
CA VAL A 181 -26.25 -8.20 9.08
C VAL A 181 -25.72 -9.39 8.31
N VAL A 182 -24.39 -9.51 8.25
CA VAL A 182 -23.67 -10.61 7.61
C VAL A 182 -22.90 -11.37 8.68
N ARG A 183 -23.16 -12.67 8.80
CA ARG A 183 -22.40 -13.60 9.64
C ARG A 183 -21.38 -14.31 8.78
N ILE A 184 -20.14 -14.38 9.25
CA ILE A 184 -19.03 -15.01 8.54
C ILE A 184 -18.49 -16.14 9.43
N GLY A 185 -18.55 -17.36 8.91
CA GLY A 185 -18.07 -18.58 9.54
C GLY A 185 -16.87 -19.14 8.80
N GLN A 186 -16.06 -19.93 9.49
CA GLN A 186 -14.95 -20.65 8.87
C GLN A 186 -14.83 -22.04 9.51
N VAL A 187 -14.72 -23.05 8.67
CA VAL A 187 -14.53 -24.44 9.09
C VAL A 187 -13.41 -25.10 8.29
N LYS A 188 -12.74 -26.05 8.93
CA LYS A 188 -11.74 -26.86 8.27
C LYS A 188 -12.44 -27.90 7.38
N SER A 189 -12.07 -27.92 6.11
CA SER A 189 -12.58 -28.87 5.11
C SER A 189 -11.38 -29.60 4.50
N GLY A 190 -11.09 -30.79 5.04
CA GLY A 190 -9.88 -31.53 4.68
C GLY A 190 -8.61 -30.79 5.12
N ALA A 191 -7.71 -30.50 4.17
CA ALA A 191 -6.48 -29.76 4.42
C ALA A 191 -6.66 -28.23 4.37
N ALA A 192 -7.77 -27.72 3.82
CA ALA A 192 -8.00 -26.29 3.62
C ALA A 192 -9.04 -25.73 4.62
N GLN A 193 -9.04 -24.40 4.79
CA GLN A 193 -10.12 -23.67 5.45
C GLN A 193 -11.13 -23.21 4.41
N LYS A 194 -12.42 -23.45 4.65
CA LYS A 194 -13.51 -22.88 3.85
C LYS A 194 -14.21 -21.80 4.66
N THR A 195 -14.49 -20.67 4.00
CA THR A 195 -15.13 -19.52 4.62
C THR A 195 -16.53 -19.39 4.04
N TYR A 196 -17.50 -19.18 4.92
CA TYR A 196 -18.91 -19.09 4.57
C TYR A 196 -19.48 -17.79 5.07
N ALA A 197 -20.43 -17.23 4.32
CA ALA A 197 -21.15 -16.04 4.72
C ALA A 197 -22.65 -16.24 4.56
N LYS A 198 -23.41 -15.71 5.50
CA LYS A 198 -24.87 -15.73 5.48
C LYS A 198 -25.41 -14.39 5.96
N ARG A 199 -26.36 -13.82 5.21
CA ARG A 199 -27.13 -12.68 5.71
C ARG A 199 -28.20 -13.14 6.69
N GLU A 200 -28.48 -12.31 7.68
CA GLU A 200 -29.49 -12.61 8.69
C GLU A 200 -30.90 -12.76 8.09
N ASP A 201 -31.23 -11.93 7.09
CA ASP A 201 -32.52 -11.89 6.39
C ASP A 201 -32.66 -12.91 5.24
N SER A 202 -31.69 -13.81 5.04
CA SER A 202 -31.68 -14.77 3.93
C SER A 202 -31.35 -16.18 4.42
N ALA A 203 -32.01 -17.21 3.87
CA ALA A 203 -31.73 -18.61 4.22
C ALA A 203 -30.46 -19.17 3.55
N THR A 204 -30.03 -18.56 2.44
CA THR A 204 -28.89 -19.01 1.64
C THR A 204 -27.56 -18.82 2.37
N VAL A 205 -26.73 -19.84 2.33
CA VAL A 205 -25.33 -19.82 2.76
C VAL A 205 -24.43 -19.81 1.54
N TYR A 206 -23.57 -18.81 1.46
CA TYR A 206 -22.59 -18.65 0.40
C TYR A 206 -21.21 -19.11 0.86
N GLU A 207 -20.46 -19.78 -0.01
CA GLU A 207 -19.00 -19.89 0.13
C GLU A 207 -18.38 -18.58 -0.35
N VAL A 208 -17.39 -18.06 0.36
CA VAL A 208 -16.70 -16.80 0.07
C VAL A 208 -15.20 -16.96 0.20
N ASP A 209 -14.44 -16.04 -0.38
CA ASP A 209 -12.99 -16.00 -0.19
C ASP A 209 -12.65 -15.73 1.30
N LYS A 210 -11.63 -16.42 1.82
CA LYS A 210 -11.14 -16.24 3.19
C LYS A 210 -10.64 -14.82 3.46
N GLN A 211 -10.27 -14.07 2.42
CA GLN A 211 -9.78 -12.70 2.50
C GLN A 211 -10.74 -11.78 3.25
N VAL A 212 -12.07 -12.03 3.19
CA VAL A 212 -13.05 -11.24 3.94
C VAL A 212 -12.76 -11.22 5.44
N LEU A 213 -12.30 -12.34 6.02
CA LEU A 213 -11.94 -12.39 7.44
C LEU A 213 -10.69 -11.55 7.69
N THR A 214 -9.66 -11.66 6.84
CA THR A 214 -8.47 -10.81 6.92
C THR A 214 -8.80 -9.32 6.82
N ASP A 215 -9.84 -8.96 6.06
CA ASP A 215 -10.25 -7.57 5.86
C ASP A 215 -11.07 -7.01 7.04
N VAL A 216 -11.86 -7.83 7.73
CA VAL A 216 -12.69 -7.39 8.87
C VAL A 216 -12.08 -7.69 10.24
N GLU A 217 -11.16 -8.64 10.36
CA GLU A 217 -10.43 -8.95 11.61
C GLU A 217 -9.28 -7.95 11.80
N LYS A 218 -9.60 -6.65 11.78
CA LYS A 218 -8.64 -5.57 12.08
C LYS A 218 -8.62 -5.25 13.56
N GLU A 219 -7.46 -4.81 14.05
CA GLU A 219 -7.40 -4.19 15.36
C GLU A 219 -7.80 -2.71 15.26
N PRO A 220 -8.48 -2.14 16.27
CA PRO A 220 -8.84 -0.73 16.26
C PRO A 220 -7.64 0.20 16.01
N PHE A 221 -6.45 -0.16 16.50
CA PHE A 221 -5.21 0.59 16.29
C PHE A 221 -4.79 0.66 14.81
N ASP A 222 -5.08 -0.38 14.02
CA ASP A 222 -4.78 -0.39 12.58
C ASP A 222 -5.70 0.52 11.78
N LEU A 223 -6.89 0.78 12.31
CA LEU A 223 -7.91 1.63 11.72
C LEU A 223 -7.84 3.07 12.21
N GLN A 224 -7.13 3.36 13.31
CA GLN A 224 -6.99 4.73 13.82
C GLN A 224 -6.04 5.56 12.95
N ASN A 225 -6.30 6.88 12.87
CA ASN A 225 -5.36 7.79 12.26
C ASN A 225 -4.08 7.86 13.11
N LYS A 226 -2.97 7.41 12.53
CA LYS A 226 -1.66 7.35 13.16
C LYS A 226 -0.72 8.48 12.72
N GLU A 227 -1.13 9.33 11.78
CA GLU A 227 -0.33 10.46 11.30
C GLU A 227 -0.15 11.52 12.39
N LEU A 228 1.10 11.77 12.78
CA LEU A 228 1.41 12.71 13.87
C LEU A 228 1.68 14.13 13.37
N VAL A 229 2.15 14.26 12.12
CA VAL A 229 2.62 15.52 11.58
C VAL A 229 1.89 15.81 10.28
N LYS A 230 1.05 16.84 10.29
CA LYS A 230 0.38 17.34 9.08
C LYS A 230 1.14 18.57 8.59
N VAL A 231 2.04 18.37 7.63
CA VAL A 231 2.87 19.45 7.09
C VAL A 231 2.97 19.34 5.58
N ASP A 232 2.80 20.47 4.90
CA ASP A 232 3.29 20.59 3.53
C ASP A 232 4.81 20.73 3.57
N ARG A 233 5.52 19.66 3.18
CA ARG A 233 6.99 19.67 3.11
C ARG A 233 7.50 20.74 2.16
N GLU A 234 6.73 21.14 1.16
CA GLU A 234 7.14 22.13 0.20
C GLU A 234 7.24 23.53 0.82
N ALA A 235 6.46 23.79 1.87
CA ALA A 235 6.47 25.03 2.64
C ALA A 235 7.62 25.11 3.66
N VAL A 236 8.33 24.02 3.95
CA VAL A 236 9.42 24.01 4.94
C VAL A 236 10.65 24.76 4.41
N ARG A 237 11.11 25.74 5.18
CA ARG A 237 12.28 26.60 4.92
C ARG A 237 13.39 26.42 5.94
N LYS A 238 13.07 25.98 7.16
CA LYS A 238 14.06 25.79 8.23
C LYS A 238 13.68 24.61 9.12
N LEU A 239 14.68 23.85 9.54
CA LEU A 239 14.56 22.76 10.48
C LEU A 239 15.39 23.09 11.72
N VAL A 240 14.80 22.89 12.89
CA VAL A 240 15.46 23.11 14.18
C VAL A 240 15.39 21.85 14.99
N PHE A 241 16.55 21.27 15.30
CA PHE A 241 16.70 20.12 16.18
C PHE A 241 17.31 20.58 17.48
N GLN A 242 16.58 20.41 18.58
CA GLN A 242 16.98 20.84 19.90
C GLN A 242 17.05 19.65 20.84
N THR A 243 18.11 19.59 21.63
CA THR A 243 18.32 18.62 22.70
C THR A 243 18.68 19.38 23.98
N PRO A 244 18.66 18.73 25.17
CA PRO A 244 19.18 19.36 26.38
C PRO A 244 20.65 19.79 26.29
N ALA A 245 21.43 19.19 25.38
CA ALA A 245 22.86 19.48 25.22
C ALA A 245 23.16 20.59 24.19
N GLY A 246 22.20 20.97 23.34
CA GLY A 246 22.43 21.93 22.28
C GLY A 246 21.38 21.93 21.18
N LYS A 247 21.60 22.78 20.18
CA LYS A 247 20.66 23.05 19.08
C LYS A 247 21.39 23.03 17.74
N VAL A 248 20.75 22.44 16.74
CA VAL A 248 21.15 22.47 15.33
C VAL A 248 20.06 23.20 14.55
N GLU A 249 20.45 24.20 13.77
CA GLU A 249 19.55 24.93 12.89
C GLU A 249 20.01 24.75 11.44
N ILE A 250 19.08 24.37 10.57
CA ILE A 250 19.34 24.11 9.16
C ILE A 250 18.34 24.92 8.34
N THR A 251 18.85 25.76 7.43
CA THR A 251 18.03 26.42 6.42
C THR A 251 17.96 25.58 5.16
N ARG A 252 16.85 25.70 4.44
CA ARG A 252 16.57 25.02 3.17
C ARG A 252 16.20 26.08 2.14
N VAL A 253 17.00 26.16 1.09
CA VAL A 253 16.72 26.99 -0.08
C VAL A 253 16.37 26.06 -1.23
N LYS A 254 15.23 26.31 -1.88
CA LYS A 254 14.86 25.64 -3.12
C LYS A 254 15.21 26.52 -4.30
N ASN A 255 15.92 25.96 -5.25
CA ASN A 255 16.26 26.60 -6.49
C ASN A 255 15.44 25.93 -7.58
N THR A 256 14.47 26.65 -8.16
CA THR A 256 13.77 26.21 -9.36
C THR A 256 14.34 27.00 -10.54
N PRO A 257 15.10 26.35 -11.43
CA PRO A 257 15.66 27.01 -12.60
C PRO A 257 14.55 27.66 -13.47
N PRO A 258 14.72 28.91 -13.94
CA PRO A 258 13.72 29.60 -14.77
C PRO A 258 13.46 28.91 -16.12
N ASP A 259 14.40 28.09 -16.58
CA ASP A 259 14.37 27.32 -17.83
C ASP A 259 13.58 26.00 -17.71
N GLY A 260 12.98 25.72 -16.55
CA GLY A 260 12.25 24.47 -16.31
C GLY A 260 13.16 23.29 -15.99
N GLY A 261 14.43 23.53 -15.68
CA GLY A 261 15.34 22.51 -15.16
C GLY A 261 14.86 21.88 -13.85
N PHE A 262 15.50 20.78 -13.45
CA PHE A 262 15.13 20.08 -12.23
C PHE A 262 15.34 20.97 -11.00
N PRO A 263 14.33 21.11 -10.12
CA PRO A 263 14.49 21.88 -8.90
C PRO A 263 15.57 21.24 -8.03
N ASP A 264 16.47 22.08 -7.52
CA ASP A 264 17.48 21.70 -6.55
C ASP A 264 17.08 22.21 -5.16
N GLU A 265 17.59 21.56 -4.13
CA GLU A 265 17.47 22.02 -2.76
C GLU A 265 18.83 22.01 -2.08
N VAL A 266 19.16 23.15 -1.48
CA VAL A 266 20.39 23.39 -0.74
C VAL A 266 20.05 23.47 0.73
N PHE A 267 20.73 22.66 1.54
CA PHE A 267 20.63 22.69 2.99
C PHE A 267 21.92 23.25 3.59
N THR A 268 21.76 24.21 4.50
CA THR A 268 22.90 24.86 5.18
C THR A 268 22.67 24.80 6.68
N VAL A 269 23.61 24.21 7.42
CA VAL A 269 23.64 24.35 8.87
C VAL A 269 24.03 25.79 9.16
N VAL A 270 23.23 26.50 9.95
CA VAL A 270 23.46 27.89 10.37
C VAL A 270 23.83 28.01 11.84
N ALA A 271 23.52 26.99 12.64
CA ALA A 271 23.96 26.85 14.04
C ALA A 271 24.15 25.38 14.41
N PRO A 272 25.10 25.03 15.30
CA PRO A 272 26.00 25.93 16.04
C PRO A 272 27.21 26.42 15.22
N HIS A 273 27.51 25.76 14.10
CA HIS A 273 28.57 26.14 13.18
C HIS A 273 28.01 26.22 11.77
N GLN A 274 28.34 27.29 11.05
CA GLN A 274 27.87 27.46 9.68
C GLN A 274 28.61 26.50 8.73
N GLY A 275 27.86 25.80 7.88
CA GLY A 275 28.46 24.90 6.90
C GLY A 275 27.44 24.18 6.01
N ALA A 276 27.93 23.56 4.95
CA ALA A 276 27.11 22.72 4.09
C ALA A 276 26.56 21.53 4.90
N ALA A 277 25.26 21.27 4.76
CA ALA A 277 24.63 20.12 5.38
C ALA A 277 24.71 18.89 4.46
N LYS A 278 24.71 17.70 5.07
CA LYS A 278 24.51 16.42 4.39
C LYS A 278 23.11 16.38 3.80
N LYS A 279 22.96 16.80 2.54
CA LYS A 279 21.66 16.89 1.84
C LYS A 279 20.83 15.62 2.02
N TRP A 280 21.41 14.44 1.78
CA TRP A 280 20.72 13.16 1.93
C TRP A 280 20.15 12.93 3.35
N LYS A 281 20.89 13.35 4.38
CA LYS A 281 20.49 13.19 5.78
C LYS A 281 19.34 14.12 6.14
N ILE A 282 19.41 15.37 5.70
CA ILE A 282 18.36 16.35 6.00
C ILE A 282 17.08 16.05 5.22
N SER A 283 17.17 15.68 3.93
CA SER A 283 16.01 15.28 3.14
C SER A 283 15.34 14.02 3.71
N SER A 284 16.12 13.03 4.15
CA SER A 284 15.61 11.82 4.83
C SER A 284 14.92 12.16 6.17
N ALA A 285 15.52 13.03 6.97
CA ALA A 285 14.92 13.50 8.22
C ALA A 285 13.61 14.24 7.96
N LEU A 286 13.58 15.18 7.02
CA LEU A 286 12.36 15.91 6.64
C LEU A 286 11.26 14.96 6.18
N TYR A 287 11.59 13.96 5.35
CA TYR A 287 10.63 12.94 4.91
C TYR A 287 10.09 12.13 6.08
N SER A 288 10.96 11.63 6.95
CA SER A 288 10.56 10.78 8.09
C SER A 288 9.78 11.54 9.17
N ILE A 289 10.05 12.83 9.39
CA ILE A 289 9.26 13.69 10.28
C ILE A 289 7.87 13.93 9.69
N ALA A 290 7.80 14.30 8.40
CA ALA A 290 6.53 14.60 7.74
C ALA A 290 5.65 13.35 7.54
N SER A 291 6.22 12.16 7.53
CA SER A 291 5.50 10.88 7.45
C SER A 291 5.45 10.13 8.78
N LEU A 292 5.76 10.82 9.88
CA LEU A 292 5.87 10.20 11.20
C LEU A 292 4.52 9.62 11.65
N ARG A 293 4.53 8.34 12.01
CA ARG A 293 3.36 7.62 12.49
C ARG A 293 3.51 7.14 13.93
N ALA A 294 2.41 7.16 14.67
CA ALA A 294 2.32 6.49 15.96
C ALA A 294 2.48 4.98 15.79
N ALA A 295 3.39 4.41 16.57
CA ALA A 295 3.59 2.97 16.71
C ALA A 295 2.84 2.38 17.93
N ALA A 296 2.35 3.23 18.83
CA ALA A 296 1.39 2.91 19.88
C ALA A 296 0.74 4.19 20.42
N PHE A 297 -0.43 4.06 21.05
CA PHE A 297 -1.06 5.13 21.80
C PHE A 297 -1.05 4.83 23.30
N GLU A 298 -0.67 5.82 24.11
CA GLU A 298 -0.50 5.67 25.56
C GLU A 298 -1.57 6.42 26.36
N GLY A 299 -2.51 7.07 25.65
CA GLY A 299 -3.64 7.79 26.24
C GLY A 299 -3.61 9.29 25.93
N PRO A 300 -4.32 10.12 26.71
CA PRO A 300 -4.29 11.57 26.55
C PRO A 300 -2.90 12.15 26.86
N VAL A 301 -2.67 13.40 26.48
CA VAL A 301 -1.43 14.11 26.83
C VAL A 301 -1.29 14.18 28.37
N PRO A 302 -0.14 13.80 28.96
CA PRO A 302 0.04 13.83 30.40
C PRO A 302 0.05 15.27 30.92
N ALA A 303 -0.36 15.44 32.18
CA ALA A 303 -0.20 16.73 32.86
C ALA A 303 1.28 17.10 32.99
N ALA A 304 1.59 18.40 33.06
CA ALA A 304 2.97 18.91 33.11
C ALA A 304 3.83 18.24 34.19
N LYS A 305 3.26 17.99 35.38
CA LYS A 305 3.94 17.31 36.51
C LYS A 305 4.35 15.86 36.22
N ASP A 306 3.72 15.23 35.23
CA ASP A 306 3.92 13.82 34.88
C ASP A 306 4.84 13.64 33.67
N LEU A 307 5.21 14.73 32.96
CA LEU A 307 6.04 14.65 31.74
C LEU A 307 7.41 14.01 31.98
N ALA A 308 7.99 14.17 33.17
CA ALA A 308 9.27 13.56 33.54
C ALA A 308 9.24 12.02 33.47
N LYS A 309 8.09 11.39 33.75
CA LYS A 309 7.91 9.92 33.64
C LYS A 309 8.16 9.41 32.22
N TYR A 310 7.98 10.28 31.24
CA TYR A 310 8.08 9.98 29.81
C TYR A 310 9.30 10.65 29.17
N GLY A 311 10.19 11.28 29.96
CA GLY A 311 11.31 12.07 29.46
C GLY A 311 10.89 13.28 28.61
N LEU A 312 9.67 13.78 28.79
CA LEU A 312 9.09 14.89 28.04
C LEU A 312 9.17 16.23 28.80
N ASP A 313 9.76 16.24 30.00
CA ASP A 313 10.14 17.45 30.73
C ASP A 313 11.39 18.12 30.13
N LYS A 314 12.31 17.31 29.56
CA LYS A 314 13.49 17.76 28.81
C LYS A 314 13.61 17.01 27.48
N PRO A 315 12.64 17.18 26.57
CA PRO A 315 12.57 16.37 25.36
C PRO A 315 13.63 16.79 24.33
N LYS A 316 13.98 15.85 23.44
CA LYS A 316 14.52 16.23 22.14
C LYS A 316 13.37 16.78 21.30
N THR A 317 13.53 17.98 20.74
CA THR A 317 12.46 18.66 20.00
C THR A 317 12.91 18.93 18.58
N VAL A 318 12.12 18.52 17.60
CA VAL A 318 12.25 18.98 16.23
C VAL A 318 11.14 19.97 15.91
N THR A 319 11.49 21.09 15.27
CA THR A 319 10.55 22.08 14.76
C THR A 319 10.79 22.31 13.28
N LEU A 320 9.73 22.20 12.48
CA LEU A 320 9.72 22.57 11.07
C LEU A 320 9.13 23.97 10.95
N LEU A 321 9.87 24.85 10.29
CA LEU A 321 9.54 26.26 10.13
C LEU A 321 9.38 26.58 8.64
N GLY A 322 8.36 27.39 8.33
CA GLY A 322 8.09 27.92 7.00
C GLY A 322 8.72 29.29 6.79
N GLU A 323 8.12 30.05 5.87
CA GLU A 323 8.48 31.45 5.67
C GLU A 323 8.25 32.28 6.93
N GLU A 324 9.11 33.29 7.14
CA GLU A 324 9.10 34.15 8.32
C GLU A 324 9.12 33.38 9.66
N ASP A 325 9.80 32.23 9.67
CA ASP A 325 9.90 31.33 10.83
C ASP A 325 8.53 30.87 11.40
N LYS A 326 7.47 30.84 10.58
CA LYS A 326 6.17 30.28 10.97
C LYS A 326 6.32 28.80 11.36
N VAL A 327 5.88 28.43 12.56
CA VAL A 327 5.89 27.02 12.99
C VAL A 327 4.86 26.22 12.19
N LEU A 328 5.35 25.26 11.41
CA LEU A 328 4.51 24.35 10.62
C LEU A 328 4.26 23.04 11.35
N ALA A 329 5.26 22.54 12.07
CA ALA A 329 5.14 21.34 12.88
C ALA A 329 6.17 21.34 14.01
N ARG A 330 5.82 20.69 15.12
CA ARG A 330 6.75 20.44 16.23
C ARG A 330 6.49 19.06 16.82
N VAL A 331 7.57 18.31 17.00
CA VAL A 331 7.55 16.98 17.65
C VAL A 331 8.54 16.98 18.80
N ARG A 332 8.06 16.61 19.98
CA ARG A 332 8.86 16.39 21.20
C ARG A 332 9.01 14.89 21.41
N VAL A 333 10.23 14.44 21.59
CA VAL A 333 10.62 13.04 21.73
C VAL A 333 11.25 12.84 23.11
N GLY A 334 10.75 11.88 23.86
CA GLY A 334 11.12 11.60 25.24
C GLY A 334 11.94 10.32 25.44
N SER A 335 11.71 9.69 26.59
CA SER A 335 12.39 8.44 26.97
C SER A 335 11.96 7.27 26.09
N GLU A 336 12.77 6.23 26.11
CA GLU A 336 12.52 4.99 25.38
C GLU A 336 11.74 3.98 26.24
N LYS A 337 10.86 3.21 25.59
CA LYS A 337 10.20 2.03 26.13
C LYS A 337 9.89 1.02 25.00
N ASP A 338 10.36 -0.21 25.16
CA ASP A 338 10.18 -1.33 24.21
C ASP A 338 10.66 -1.02 22.79
N GLY A 339 11.85 -0.42 22.64
CA GLY A 339 12.39 -0.06 21.31
C GLY A 339 11.64 1.09 20.62
N LYS A 340 10.79 1.83 21.35
CA LYS A 340 10.04 2.99 20.86
C LYS A 340 10.27 4.19 21.76
N ARG A 341 10.17 5.40 21.22
CA ARG A 341 10.30 6.66 21.98
C ARG A 341 8.92 7.23 22.28
N TYR A 342 8.69 7.70 23.51
CA TYR A 342 7.53 8.55 23.79
C TYR A 342 7.59 9.82 22.95
N ALA A 343 6.46 10.31 22.46
CA ALA A 343 6.40 11.53 21.68
C ALA A 343 5.11 12.33 21.88
N LEU A 344 5.20 13.63 21.65
CA LEU A 344 4.08 14.56 21.52
C LEU A 344 4.28 15.39 20.25
N ALA A 345 3.27 15.43 19.38
CA ALA A 345 3.24 16.31 18.21
C ALA A 345 2.21 17.42 18.43
N ASP A 346 2.54 18.66 18.05
CA ASP A 346 1.57 19.76 18.09
C ASP A 346 0.36 19.42 17.21
N GLY A 347 -0.86 19.65 17.72
CA GLY A 347 -2.11 19.28 17.03
C GLY A 347 -2.52 17.80 17.15
N PHE A 348 -1.74 16.96 17.83
CA PHE A 348 -2.09 15.57 18.13
C PHE A 348 -2.29 15.37 19.64
N GLU A 349 -3.55 15.26 20.08
CA GLU A 349 -3.96 15.33 21.49
C GLU A 349 -3.76 14.02 22.28
N ARG A 350 -2.71 13.26 21.98
CA ARG A 350 -2.43 11.98 22.64
C ARG A 350 -0.95 11.82 22.91
N LEU A 351 -0.61 11.16 24.01
CA LEU A 351 0.70 10.58 24.20
C LEU A 351 0.83 9.37 23.27
N VAL A 352 1.90 9.35 22.50
CA VAL A 352 2.17 8.25 21.57
C VAL A 352 3.56 7.69 21.81
N ARG A 353 3.80 6.51 21.26
CA ARG A 353 5.16 6.03 21.02
C ARG A 353 5.43 5.97 19.52
N VAL A 354 6.62 6.35 19.11
CA VAL A 354 7.12 6.27 17.73
C VAL A 354 8.31 5.32 17.67
N GLU A 355 8.58 4.75 16.50
CA GLU A 355 9.73 3.86 16.33
C GLU A 355 11.04 4.56 16.69
N LYS A 356 11.84 3.95 17.57
CA LYS A 356 13.12 4.52 18.02
C LYS A 356 14.06 4.74 16.84
N ALA A 357 14.14 3.76 15.93
CA ALA A 357 15.00 3.83 14.76
C ALA A 357 14.68 5.06 13.89
N THR A 358 13.42 5.47 13.79
CA THR A 358 13.02 6.67 13.05
C THR A 358 13.41 7.95 13.79
N ALA A 359 13.03 8.07 15.07
CA ALA A 359 13.24 9.31 15.82
C ALA A 359 14.72 9.55 16.16
N ASP A 360 15.51 8.51 16.40
CA ASP A 360 16.92 8.64 16.74
C ASP A 360 17.83 8.87 15.53
N ASP A 361 17.36 8.55 14.31
CA ASP A 361 18.12 8.79 13.08
C ASP A 361 18.13 10.28 12.68
N TRP A 362 17.32 11.14 13.27
CA TRP A 362 17.32 12.56 12.92
C TRP A 362 18.65 13.26 13.27
N PRO A 363 19.00 14.36 12.58
CA PRO A 363 20.27 15.07 12.77
C PRO A 363 20.25 15.91 14.05
N TRP A 364 20.30 15.22 15.20
CA TRP A 364 20.22 15.82 16.53
C TRP A 364 21.46 16.63 16.91
N THR A 365 22.59 16.39 16.25
CA THR A 365 23.86 17.08 16.51
C THR A 365 24.46 17.69 15.24
N ALA A 366 25.39 18.63 15.41
CA ALA A 366 26.08 19.26 14.28
C ALA A 366 26.86 18.24 13.44
N THR A 367 27.45 17.23 14.06
CA THR A 367 28.17 16.13 13.38
C THR A 367 27.25 15.30 12.49
N ASP A 368 26.00 15.10 12.92
CA ASP A 368 25.00 14.39 12.11
C ASP A 368 24.60 15.20 10.87
N ALA A 369 24.55 16.53 11.02
CA ALA A 369 24.04 17.45 10.00
C ALA A 369 25.10 17.93 9.00
N LEU A 370 26.31 18.25 9.44
CA LEU A 370 27.37 18.84 8.61
C LEU A 370 28.03 17.80 7.70
N ASP A 371 28.34 18.22 6.47
CA ASP A 371 29.04 17.39 5.48
C ASP A 371 30.54 17.26 5.78
N ALA A 372 31.18 18.36 6.17
CA ALA A 372 32.51 18.37 6.74
C ALA A 372 32.46 18.24 8.28
N PRO A 373 33.46 17.61 8.93
CA PRO A 373 33.51 17.55 10.39
C PRO A 373 33.50 18.98 10.98
N PRO A 374 32.78 19.19 12.11
CA PRO A 374 32.76 20.50 12.75
C PRO A 374 34.18 20.90 13.17
N PRO A 375 34.52 22.20 13.11
CA PRO A 375 35.82 22.67 13.58
C PRO A 375 36.04 22.25 15.04
N PRO A 376 37.29 21.91 15.45
CA PRO A 376 37.57 21.51 16.81
C PRO A 376 37.10 22.60 17.78
N GLN A 377 36.32 22.21 18.79
CA GLN A 377 35.89 23.15 19.82
C GLN A 377 37.13 23.68 20.52
N ALA A 378 37.30 25.01 20.53
CA ALA A 378 38.35 25.63 21.31
C ALA A 378 38.10 25.30 22.78
N SER A 379 38.96 24.48 23.38
CA SER A 379 38.96 24.21 24.82
C SER A 379 39.05 25.55 25.54
N LYS A 380 38.02 25.90 26.32
CA LYS A 380 38.03 27.06 27.22
C LYS A 380 38.67 26.70 28.54
#